data_AF-A0A1V1PBD9-F1
#
_entry.id   AF-A0A1V1PBD9-F1
#
_cell.length_a   1.000
_cell.length_b   1.000
_cell.length_c   1.000
_cell.angle_alpha   90.00
_cell.angle_beta   90.00
_cell.angle_gamma   90.00
#
_symmetry.space_group_name_H-M   'P 1'
#
loop_
_entity.id
_entity.type
_entity.pdbx_description
1 polymer ?
#
loop_
_entity_poly.entity_id
_entity_poly.type
_entity_poly.pdbx_seq_one_letter_code
_entity_poly.pdbx_strand_id
1 'polypeptide(L)'
;MFFFDGDSCEMSQAGASFEQLLKTEIEKKLGQLFHKFSQGHISITESDYKQLLEKDTSGLGTVFFDEQGGLGIAQNDAGRIIFKCVGQVPREIFHYLEERTYLTGEQLIKYFGEAPFGYSSIVIKSSIIGLLREERLRIIDSKHEITSIQDPGAKSIFEKNREFLCSEIEINKETTLTGRDRTGLRRFFEDSLGLSHVDSESDKLADLVFKHFPEWKDKISELTNKLGSLNFSIPEELNAFNKALTSCLENRQVLKTLERFKRNLDLIKKGVSRVKELEEILNENTEKELRQLKSILEVQVKQLEQVGEESNVKQAVVSLENHMKSESPWRAYADLKPMAEKIQMHYKQTRKLYKQKQQDELDNQLSQIKLRPDFADLEIDKQQDVLQSIRKVFLDVDEDAVQPGLLLIKQAPDRIRDATSEAHRLIDNILNEQDADDNETEFPPAKVEVIKLDLLNRIISNQKELEQRLSSLKEKCLKN
;
A
#
# COMPACT_ATOMS: atom_id res chain seq x y z
N MET A 1 59.55 40.57 33.65
CA MET A 1 59.61 41.67 32.66
C MET A 1 59.31 41.07 31.30
N PHE A 2 58.31 41.58 30.59
CA PHE A 2 57.90 41.10 29.27
C PHE A 2 58.36 42.12 28.22
N PHE A 3 58.86 41.63 27.08
CA PHE A 3 59.36 42.47 25.99
C PHE A 3 58.62 42.15 24.70
N PHE A 4 58.03 43.16 24.06
CA PHE A 4 57.31 43.03 22.78
C PHE A 4 57.43 44.34 21.99
N ASP A 5 57.86 44.25 20.73
CA ASP A 5 58.07 45.39 19.82
C ASP A 5 58.91 46.55 20.41
N GLY A 6 59.97 46.21 21.15
CA GLY A 6 60.88 47.19 21.76
C GLY A 6 60.41 47.78 23.10
N ASP A 7 59.17 47.53 23.52
CA ASP A 7 58.64 47.97 24.81
C ASP A 7 58.87 46.94 25.92
N SER A 8 59.31 47.39 27.10
CA SER A 8 59.42 46.56 28.32
C SER A 8 58.28 46.87 29.29
N CYS A 9 57.53 45.84 29.70
CA CYS A 9 56.50 45.96 30.73
C CYS A 9 56.90 45.21 32.02
N GLU A 10 56.82 45.88 33.16
CA GLU A 10 57.03 45.27 34.48
C GLU A 10 55.75 44.57 34.96
N MET A 11 55.81 43.25 35.07
CA MET A 11 54.67 42.43 35.48
C MET A 11 54.60 42.28 37.00
N SER A 12 54.46 43.40 37.72
CA SER A 12 54.21 43.38 39.16
C SER A 12 52.83 43.97 39.47
N GLN A 13 51.83 43.10 39.60
CA GLN A 13 50.58 43.43 40.29
C GLN A 13 50.25 42.31 41.27
N ALA A 14 49.94 42.69 42.50
CA ALA A 14 49.67 41.75 43.58
C ALA A 14 48.35 40.99 43.32
N GLY A 15 48.43 39.66 43.19
CA GLY A 15 47.29 38.74 43.28
C GLY A 15 46.89 37.98 42.01
N ALA A 16 47.46 38.28 40.83
CA ALA A 16 47.19 37.53 39.59
C ALA A 16 48.35 36.58 39.24
N SER A 17 48.05 35.40 38.67
CA SER A 17 49.09 34.48 38.22
C SER A 17 49.86 35.05 37.02
N PHE A 18 51.13 34.66 36.86
CA PHE A 18 51.96 35.13 35.73
C PHE A 18 51.30 34.89 34.36
N GLU A 19 50.62 33.75 34.20
CA GLU A 19 49.89 33.42 32.96
C GLU A 19 48.74 34.40 32.68
N GLN A 20 48.01 34.82 33.71
CA GLN A 20 46.93 35.80 33.56
C GLN A 20 47.49 37.18 33.19
N LEU A 21 48.56 37.62 33.85
CA LEU A 21 49.22 38.89 33.54
C LEU A 21 49.81 38.90 32.13
N LEU A 22 50.45 37.80 31.71
CA LEU A 22 50.96 37.61 30.36
C LEU A 22 49.83 37.68 29.33
N LYS A 23 48.74 36.94 29.58
CA LYS A 23 47.57 36.91 28.69
C LYS A 23 46.96 38.30 28.53
N THR A 24 46.73 39.02 29.62
CA THR A 24 46.15 40.37 29.59
C THR A 24 47.05 41.37 28.83
N GLU A 25 48.37 41.32 29.01
CA GLU A 25 49.28 42.23 28.31
C GLU A 25 49.41 41.89 26.82
N ILE A 26 49.41 40.59 26.47
CA ILE A 26 49.37 40.15 25.06
C ILE A 26 48.06 40.58 24.40
N GLU A 27 46.91 40.40 25.04
CA GLU A 27 45.60 40.83 24.51
C GLU A 27 45.54 42.35 24.29
N LYS A 28 46.10 43.13 25.23
CA LYS A 28 46.22 44.58 25.10
C LYS A 28 47.08 44.99 23.91
N LYS A 29 48.23 44.33 23.71
CA LYS A 29 49.12 44.57 22.55
C LYS A 29 48.49 44.09 21.24
N LEU A 30 47.77 42.97 21.24
CA LEU A 30 47.00 42.51 20.07
C LEU A 30 45.91 43.50 19.70
N GLY A 31 45.20 44.09 20.67
CA GLY A 31 44.23 45.15 20.41
C GLY A 31 44.84 46.44 19.83
N GLN A 32 46.14 46.69 20.03
CA GLN A 32 46.86 47.80 19.39
C GLN A 32 47.24 47.48 17.94
N LEU A 33 47.60 46.23 17.64
CA LEU A 33 47.95 45.78 16.28
C LEU A 33 46.72 45.53 15.39
N PHE A 34 45.65 45.01 15.99
CA PHE A 34 44.41 44.61 15.33
C PHE A 34 43.26 45.40 15.96
N HIS A 35 42.92 46.54 15.38
CA HIS A 35 41.93 47.46 15.96
C HIS A 35 40.51 46.87 16.06
N LYS A 36 40.23 45.74 15.40
CA LYS A 36 38.96 44.99 15.50
C LYS A 36 39.05 43.71 16.33
N PHE A 37 40.21 43.39 16.92
CA PHE A 37 40.44 42.13 17.63
C PHE A 37 39.46 41.86 18.76
N SER A 38 39.11 42.89 19.53
CA SER A 38 38.18 42.77 20.66
C SER A 38 36.81 42.23 20.26
N GLN A 39 36.41 42.38 19.00
CA GLN A 39 35.11 41.93 18.48
C GLN A 39 35.06 40.40 18.31
N GLY A 40 36.18 39.76 17.97
CA GLY A 40 36.30 38.32 17.74
C GLY A 40 37.13 37.59 18.79
N HIS A 41 37.53 38.28 19.85
CA HIS A 41 38.25 37.71 20.98
C HIS A 41 37.30 36.96 21.92
N ILE A 42 36.78 35.82 21.43
CA ILE A 42 35.81 34.97 22.13
C ILE A 42 36.43 33.59 22.32
N SER A 43 36.41 33.10 23.57
CA SER A 43 36.95 31.79 23.92
C SER A 43 35.91 30.70 23.67
N ILE A 44 35.95 30.08 22.50
CA ILE A 44 35.08 28.96 22.12
C ILE A 44 35.84 27.66 22.36
N THR A 45 35.32 26.78 23.21
CA THR A 45 35.93 25.45 23.43
C THR A 45 35.55 24.47 22.33
N GLU A 46 36.28 23.36 22.20
CA GLU A 46 35.93 22.30 21.25
C GLU A 46 34.55 21.67 21.55
N SER A 47 34.18 21.57 22.83
CA SER A 47 32.85 21.11 23.24
C SER A 47 31.74 22.08 22.81
N ASP A 48 31.94 23.39 23.00
CA ASP A 48 30.97 24.40 22.57
C ASP A 48 30.80 24.37 21.05
N TYR A 49 31.91 24.27 20.31
CA TYR A 49 31.87 24.19 18.85
C TYR A 49 31.11 22.96 18.35
N LYS A 50 31.27 21.79 18.99
CA LYS A 50 30.51 20.59 18.61
C LYS A 50 29.01 20.75 18.83
N GLN A 51 28.58 21.48 19.86
CA GLN A 51 27.15 21.77 20.09
C GLN A 51 26.51 22.51 18.90
N LEU A 52 27.25 23.41 18.23
CA LEU A 52 26.77 24.09 17.02
C LEU A 52 26.54 23.16 15.83
N LEU A 53 27.10 21.95 15.84
CA LEU A 53 26.90 20.96 14.78
C LEU A 53 25.75 20.00 15.12
N GLU A 54 25.22 20.03 16.34
CA GLU A 54 24.19 19.09 16.77
C GLU A 54 22.78 19.48 16.36
N LYS A 55 21.95 18.48 16.13
CA LYS A 55 20.55 18.67 15.74
C LYS A 55 19.71 19.33 16.84
N ASP A 56 20.01 18.99 18.09
CA ASP A 56 19.39 19.59 19.26
C ASP A 56 20.30 20.69 19.80
N THR A 57 19.76 21.91 19.88
CA THR A 57 20.48 23.10 20.31
C THR A 57 20.15 23.51 21.72
N SER A 58 19.31 22.75 22.45
CA SER A 58 18.90 23.05 23.83
C SER A 58 20.06 23.22 24.81
N GLY A 59 21.22 22.62 24.52
CA GLY A 59 22.44 22.70 25.32
C GLY A 59 23.48 23.71 24.83
N LEU A 60 23.12 24.66 23.96
CA LEU A 60 24.06 25.60 23.36
C LEU A 60 24.73 26.50 24.43
N GLY A 61 26.05 26.60 24.41
CA GLY A 61 26.82 27.44 25.34
C GLY A 61 26.51 28.93 25.22
N THR A 62 26.58 29.66 26.34
CA THR A 62 26.31 31.11 26.43
C THR A 62 27.24 31.94 25.55
N VAL A 63 28.42 31.42 25.20
CA VAL A 63 29.40 32.03 24.29
C VAL A 63 28.84 32.33 22.89
N PHE A 64 27.74 31.71 22.49
CA PHE A 64 27.10 31.92 21.18
C PHE A 64 25.93 32.91 21.21
N PHE A 65 25.48 33.32 22.40
CA PHE A 65 24.34 34.22 22.56
C PHE A 65 24.76 35.69 22.36
N ASP A 66 23.77 36.58 22.28
CA ASP A 66 23.95 38.02 22.12
C ASP A 66 24.23 38.77 23.44
N GLU A 67 24.62 38.04 24.48
CA GLU A 67 25.07 38.58 25.76
C GLU A 67 26.47 39.23 25.66
N GLN A 68 26.85 40.01 26.68
CA GLN A 68 28.15 40.68 26.71
C GLN A 68 29.30 39.66 26.65
N GLY A 69 30.13 39.75 25.61
CA GLY A 69 31.26 38.83 25.38
C GLY A 69 30.90 37.56 24.59
N GLY A 70 29.65 37.41 24.15
CA GLY A 70 29.23 36.34 23.25
C GLY A 70 29.41 36.67 21.77
N LEU A 71 29.36 35.64 20.92
CA LEU A 71 29.47 35.76 19.46
C LEU A 71 28.23 36.36 18.81
N GLY A 72 27.06 36.30 19.47
CA GLY A 72 25.81 36.86 18.98
C GLY A 72 25.27 36.16 17.72
N ILE A 73 25.32 34.83 17.68
CA ILE A 73 24.74 34.01 16.60
C ILE A 73 23.40 33.37 16.98
N ALA A 74 23.07 33.31 18.27
CA ALA A 74 21.83 32.77 18.80
C ALA A 74 21.19 33.72 19.82
N GLN A 75 19.88 33.58 20.03
CA GLN A 75 19.10 34.32 21.02
C GLN A 75 18.16 33.36 21.74
N ASN A 76 17.83 33.66 23.00
CA ASN A 76 16.78 32.96 23.73
C ASN A 76 15.47 33.71 23.60
N ASP A 77 14.49 33.11 22.92
CA ASP A 77 13.14 33.65 22.76
C ASP A 77 12.14 32.73 23.48
N ALA A 78 11.60 33.21 24.59
CA ALA A 78 10.63 32.50 25.44
C ALA A 78 11.03 31.05 25.82
N GLY A 79 12.32 30.81 26.09
CA GLY A 79 12.85 29.50 26.45
C GLY A 79 13.23 28.60 25.27
N ARG A 80 13.16 29.13 24.03
CA ARG A 80 13.65 28.47 22.82
C ARG A 80 14.88 29.19 22.27
N ILE A 81 15.79 28.43 21.68
CA ILE A 81 17.01 28.98 21.07
C ILE A 81 16.75 29.21 19.59
N ILE A 82 16.82 30.46 19.16
CA ILE A 82 16.64 30.87 17.76
C ILE A 82 17.97 31.39 17.22
N PHE A 83 18.37 30.94 16.03
CA PHE A 83 19.56 31.46 15.36
C PHE A 83 19.23 32.78 14.68
N LYS A 84 19.94 33.83 15.11
CA LYS A 84 19.83 35.18 14.56
C LYS A 84 21.17 35.87 14.73
N CYS A 85 21.91 36.03 13.65
CA CYS A 85 23.25 36.58 13.69
C CYS A 85 23.22 38.11 13.85
N VAL A 86 23.25 38.56 15.11
CA VAL A 86 23.27 39.98 15.49
C VAL A 86 24.65 40.46 15.93
N GLY A 87 25.57 39.54 16.22
CA GLY A 87 26.94 39.85 16.62
C GLY A 87 27.73 40.58 15.54
N GLN A 88 28.78 41.31 15.96
CA GLN A 88 29.62 42.09 15.04
C GLN A 88 30.36 41.20 14.05
N VAL A 89 31.01 40.13 14.54
CA VAL A 89 31.78 39.18 13.72
C VAL A 89 30.93 38.53 12.61
N PRO A 90 29.79 37.87 12.90
CA PRO A 90 28.99 37.25 11.84
C PRO A 90 28.41 38.28 10.86
N ARG A 91 28.10 39.51 11.30
CA ARG A 91 27.66 40.59 10.41
C ARG A 91 28.75 41.03 9.44
N GLU A 92 29.98 41.18 9.91
CA GLU A 92 31.10 41.56 9.06
C GLU A 92 31.45 40.48 8.05
N ILE A 93 31.44 39.20 8.47
CA ILE A 93 31.61 38.06 7.56
C ILE A 93 30.52 38.05 6.49
N PHE A 94 29.26 38.22 6.88
CA PHE A 94 28.15 38.26 5.94
C PHE A 94 28.27 39.42 4.96
N HIS A 95 28.59 40.63 5.44
CA HIS A 95 28.75 41.81 4.59
C HIS A 95 29.90 41.63 3.58
N TYR A 96 31.01 41.02 4.01
CA TYR A 96 32.13 40.72 3.12
C TYR A 96 31.76 39.71 2.00
N LEU A 97 30.85 38.78 2.30
CA LEU A 97 30.27 37.85 1.32
C LEU A 97 29.26 38.54 0.38
N GLU A 98 28.56 39.60 0.80
CA GLU A 98 27.53 40.28 -0.02
C GLU A 98 28.11 40.90 -1.29
N GLU A 99 29.32 41.45 -1.19
CA GLU A 99 30.00 42.11 -2.28
C GLU A 99 30.59 41.14 -3.32
N ARG A 100 30.51 39.82 -3.07
CA ARG A 100 31.20 38.79 -3.83
C ARG A 100 30.24 37.71 -4.31
N THR A 101 30.65 36.96 -5.33
CA THR A 101 29.86 35.83 -5.83
C THR A 101 29.97 34.65 -4.88
N TYR A 102 31.20 34.26 -4.54
CA TYR A 102 31.53 33.21 -3.59
C TYR A 102 32.90 33.48 -2.95
N LEU A 103 33.16 32.85 -1.81
CA LEU A 103 34.47 32.80 -1.16
C LEU A 103 34.75 31.40 -0.66
N THR A 104 36.02 30.96 -0.71
CA THR A 104 36.40 29.69 -0.07
C THR A 104 36.60 29.86 1.43
N GLY A 105 36.46 28.77 2.18
CA GLY A 105 36.77 28.78 3.62
C GLY A 105 38.21 29.22 3.92
N GLU A 106 39.16 28.91 3.03
CA GLU A 106 40.55 29.39 3.11
C GLU A 106 40.64 30.91 2.98
N GLN A 107 39.94 31.49 2.00
CA GLN A 107 39.95 32.94 1.78
C GLN A 107 39.35 33.70 2.98
N LEU A 108 38.27 33.17 3.57
CA LEU A 108 37.65 33.76 4.75
C LEU A 108 38.56 33.69 5.98
N ILE A 109 39.18 32.54 6.24
CA ILE A 109 40.12 32.38 7.35
C ILE A 109 41.32 33.32 7.18
N LYS A 110 41.85 33.42 5.96
CA LYS A 110 42.97 34.32 5.68
C LYS A 110 42.61 35.79 5.89
N TYR A 111 41.51 36.26 5.28
CA TYR A 111 41.11 37.65 5.34
C TYR A 111 40.79 38.11 6.77
N PHE A 112 39.99 37.34 7.51
CA PHE A 112 39.60 37.69 8.88
C PHE A 112 40.65 37.30 9.94
N GLY A 113 41.64 36.47 9.60
CA GLY A 113 42.79 36.21 10.46
C GLY A 113 43.88 37.28 10.36
N GLU A 114 43.89 38.08 9.30
CA GLU A 114 44.83 39.17 9.08
C GLU A 114 44.35 40.50 9.71
N ALA A 115 45.20 41.53 9.65
CA ALA A 115 44.85 42.88 10.11
C ALA A 115 43.74 43.46 9.23
N PRO A 116 42.71 44.10 9.80
CA PRO A 116 42.62 44.58 11.18
C PRO A 116 41.91 43.66 12.21
N PHE A 117 41.49 42.47 11.80
CA PHE A 117 40.56 41.64 12.56
C PHE A 117 41.26 40.69 13.54
N GLY A 118 42.19 39.87 13.07
CA GLY A 118 42.87 38.88 13.91
C GLY A 118 41.95 37.81 14.52
N TYR A 119 40.85 37.45 13.87
CA TYR A 119 39.89 36.46 14.37
C TYR A 119 40.44 35.04 14.29
N SER A 120 40.10 34.22 15.29
CA SER A 120 40.49 32.80 15.28
C SER A 120 39.65 32.01 14.27
N SER A 121 40.22 30.93 13.72
CA SER A 121 39.53 30.07 12.76
C SER A 121 38.21 29.49 13.32
N ILE A 122 38.18 29.16 14.62
CA ILE A 122 36.98 28.60 15.28
C ILE A 122 35.86 29.64 15.40
N VAL A 123 36.19 30.92 15.63
CA VAL A 123 35.23 32.03 15.67
C VAL A 123 34.63 32.27 14.28
N ILE A 124 35.47 32.25 13.24
CA ILE A 124 35.02 32.39 11.84
C ILE A 124 34.09 31.23 11.46
N LYS A 125 34.50 29.98 11.71
CA LYS A 125 33.67 28.79 11.45
C LYS A 125 32.34 28.82 12.21
N SER A 126 32.37 29.16 13.50
CA SER A 126 31.15 29.27 14.32
C SER A 126 30.20 30.32 13.80
N SER A 127 30.72 31.45 13.32
CA SER A 127 29.93 32.51 12.69
C SER A 127 29.27 32.03 11.40
N ILE A 128 29.98 31.26 10.58
CA ILE A 128 29.44 30.68 9.34
C ILE A 128 28.37 29.63 9.65
N ILE A 129 28.56 28.79 10.67
CA ILE A 129 27.53 27.84 11.13
C ILE A 129 26.27 28.58 11.60
N GLY A 130 26.44 29.66 12.37
CA GLY A 130 25.33 30.51 12.81
C GLY A 130 24.55 31.09 11.63
N LEU A 131 25.25 31.65 10.64
CA LEU A 131 24.64 32.21 9.43
C LEU A 131 23.99 31.12 8.54
N LEU A 132 24.54 29.91 8.50
CA LEU A 132 23.94 28.76 7.83
C LEU A 132 22.65 28.30 8.55
N ARG A 133 22.64 28.26 9.88
CA ARG A 133 21.45 27.93 10.69
C ARG A 133 20.38 29.01 10.64
N GLU A 134 20.76 30.27 10.41
CA GLU A 134 19.85 31.37 10.06
C GLU A 134 19.41 31.30 8.57
N GLU A 135 19.84 30.30 7.81
CA GLU A 135 19.51 30.05 6.40
C GLU A 135 19.99 31.16 5.43
N ARG A 136 20.92 32.01 5.87
CA ARG A 136 21.43 33.15 5.08
C ARG A 136 22.57 32.78 4.15
N LEU A 137 23.22 31.65 4.39
CA LEU A 137 24.31 31.14 3.57
C LEU A 137 23.95 29.80 2.93
N ARG A 138 24.64 29.49 1.84
CA ARG A 138 24.73 28.16 1.26
C ARG A 138 26.19 27.80 1.05
N ILE A 139 26.51 26.53 1.14
CA ILE A 139 27.86 26.00 0.99
C ILE A 139 27.86 24.97 -0.13
N ILE A 140 28.77 25.09 -1.08
CA ILE A 140 28.95 24.16 -2.17
C ILE A 140 30.19 23.32 -1.88
N ASP A 141 30.00 22.01 -1.70
CA ASP A 141 31.06 21.03 -1.56
C ASP A 141 30.97 19.99 -2.68
N SER A 142 31.99 19.93 -3.54
CA SER A 142 32.17 18.82 -4.49
C SER A 142 30.91 18.47 -5.31
N LYS A 143 30.10 19.49 -5.67
CA LYS A 143 28.79 19.46 -6.38
C LYS A 143 27.54 19.27 -5.52
N HIS A 144 27.66 19.11 -4.21
CA HIS A 144 26.54 19.11 -3.27
C HIS A 144 26.34 20.51 -2.68
N GLU A 145 25.10 20.97 -2.73
CA GLU A 145 24.68 22.23 -2.12
C GLU A 145 24.16 21.95 -0.71
N ILE A 146 24.71 22.63 0.29
CA ILE A 146 24.37 22.53 1.70
C ILE A 146 23.76 23.86 2.14
N THR A 147 22.56 23.76 2.68
CA THR A 147 21.69 24.87 3.09
C THR A 147 21.28 24.75 4.56
N SER A 148 21.48 23.58 5.16
CA SER A 148 21.24 23.29 6.56
C SER A 148 22.37 22.44 7.14
N ILE A 149 22.58 22.56 8.45
CA ILE A 149 23.50 21.69 9.19
C ILE A 149 23.06 20.21 9.20
N GLN A 150 21.78 19.96 8.90
CA GLN A 150 21.19 18.61 8.82
C GLN A 150 21.31 18.00 7.43
N ASP A 151 21.77 18.77 6.43
CA ASP A 151 22.00 18.24 5.10
C ASP A 151 23.10 17.15 5.12
N PRO A 152 22.99 16.11 4.27
CA PRO A 152 24.01 15.08 4.17
C PRO A 152 25.39 15.69 3.86
N GLY A 153 26.39 15.40 4.70
CA GLY A 153 27.76 15.92 4.54
C GLY A 153 28.03 17.27 5.23
N ALA A 154 27.01 17.97 5.74
CA ALA A 154 27.21 19.29 6.36
C ALA A 154 28.13 19.26 7.59
N LYS A 155 27.95 18.29 8.49
CA LYS A 155 28.81 18.14 9.68
C LYS A 155 30.28 17.92 9.31
N SER A 156 30.57 17.11 8.27
CA SER A 156 31.94 16.75 7.92
C SER A 156 32.74 17.95 7.42
N ILE A 157 32.09 18.89 6.72
CA ILE A 157 32.70 20.16 6.29
C ILE A 157 33.28 20.90 7.48
N PHE A 158 32.51 21.02 8.58
CA PHE A 158 32.92 21.79 9.74
C PHE A 158 33.83 21.04 10.71
N GLU A 159 33.82 19.71 10.70
CA GLU A 159 34.73 18.87 11.48
C GLU A 159 36.12 18.74 10.84
N LYS A 160 36.18 18.57 9.51
CA LYS A 160 37.43 18.37 8.78
C LYS A 160 37.93 19.67 8.20
N ASN A 161 39.06 20.15 8.71
CA ASN A 161 39.63 21.44 8.29
C ASN A 161 39.81 21.56 6.76
N ARG A 162 40.24 20.49 6.10
CA ARG A 162 40.42 20.48 4.64
C ARG A 162 39.11 20.68 3.87
N GLU A 163 38.02 20.04 4.30
CA GLU A 163 36.72 20.14 3.62
C GLU A 163 36.18 21.57 3.72
N PHE A 164 36.26 22.19 4.90
CA PHE A 164 35.92 23.61 5.07
C PHE A 164 36.75 24.53 4.15
N LEU A 165 38.07 24.37 4.12
CA LEU A 165 38.97 25.25 3.35
C LEU A 165 38.66 25.25 1.86
N CYS A 166 38.28 24.09 1.30
CA CYS A 166 37.96 23.93 -0.12
C CYS A 166 36.50 24.25 -0.47
N SER A 167 35.60 24.33 0.52
CA SER A 167 34.17 24.60 0.27
C SER A 167 33.95 26.04 -0.19
N GLU A 168 33.03 26.22 -1.14
CA GLU A 168 32.62 27.54 -1.64
C GLU A 168 31.41 28.02 -0.82
N ILE A 169 31.54 29.18 -0.21
CA ILE A 169 30.54 29.77 0.68
C ILE A 169 29.93 30.97 -0.04
N GLU A 170 28.61 30.97 -0.13
CA GLU A 170 27.84 31.99 -0.84
C GLU A 170 26.66 32.46 0.00
N ILE A 171 26.16 33.65 -0.32
CA ILE A 171 24.89 34.11 0.23
C ILE A 171 23.74 33.34 -0.42
N ASN A 172 22.81 32.93 0.42
CA ASN A 172 21.57 32.33 -0.03
C ASN A 172 20.63 33.40 -0.61
N LYS A 173 20.87 33.79 -1.88
CA LYS A 173 20.07 34.78 -2.61
C LYS A 173 18.71 34.22 -3.09
N GLU A 174 18.58 32.89 -3.13
CA GLU A 174 17.40 32.16 -3.60
C GLU A 174 16.69 31.47 -2.44
N THR A 175 16.16 32.24 -1.49
CA THR A 175 15.23 31.66 -0.51
C THR A 175 13.87 31.42 -1.18
N THR A 176 13.74 30.30 -1.91
CA THR A 176 12.49 29.87 -2.57
C THR A 176 11.34 29.60 -1.59
N LEU A 177 11.68 29.44 -0.30
CA LEU A 177 10.76 29.23 0.81
C LEU A 177 10.66 30.49 1.67
N THR A 178 9.54 31.20 1.54
CA THR A 178 9.21 32.35 2.39
C THR A 178 8.66 31.90 3.75
N GLY A 179 8.67 32.78 4.75
CA GLY A 179 8.03 32.49 6.05
C GLY A 179 6.54 32.17 5.94
N ARG A 180 5.85 32.72 4.94
CA ARG A 180 4.46 32.37 4.61
C ARG A 180 4.35 30.92 4.12
N ASP A 181 5.28 30.48 3.30
CA ASP A 181 5.30 29.09 2.82
C ASP A 181 5.50 28.12 3.97
N ARG A 182 6.47 28.39 4.86
CA ARG A 182 6.72 27.57 6.06
C ARG A 182 5.49 27.47 6.96
N THR A 183 4.78 28.59 7.14
CA THR A 183 3.50 28.60 7.86
C THR A 183 2.46 27.73 7.17
N GLY A 184 2.40 27.72 5.84
CA GLY A 184 1.53 26.83 5.07
C GLY A 184 1.87 25.36 5.22
N LEU A 185 3.16 25.00 5.17
CA LEU A 185 3.64 23.63 5.38
C LEU A 185 3.36 23.16 6.82
N ARG A 186 3.61 24.02 7.81
CA ARG A 186 3.26 23.78 9.21
C ARG A 186 1.76 23.49 9.37
N ARG A 187 0.89 24.34 8.81
CA ARG A 187 -0.56 24.16 8.88
C ARG A 187 -1.02 22.84 8.29
N PHE A 188 -0.35 22.32 7.25
CA PHE A 188 -0.67 20.98 6.75
C PHE A 188 -0.48 19.91 7.85
N PHE A 189 0.64 19.94 8.56
CA PHE A 189 0.91 18.98 9.64
C PHE A 189 -0.10 19.11 10.80
N GLU A 190 -0.49 20.35 11.13
CA GLU A 190 -1.48 20.60 12.19
C GLU A 190 -2.90 20.20 11.75
N ASP A 191 -3.36 20.71 10.60
CA ASP A 191 -4.75 20.53 10.13
C ASP A 191 -5.00 19.12 9.58
N SER A 192 -4.06 18.59 8.78
CA SER A 192 -4.28 17.34 8.04
C SER A 192 -3.82 16.10 8.82
N LEU A 193 -2.76 16.24 9.63
CA LEU A 193 -2.20 15.15 10.42
C LEU A 193 -2.52 15.25 11.92
N GLY A 194 -3.11 16.35 12.39
CA GLY A 194 -3.52 16.50 13.79
C GLY A 194 -2.35 16.67 14.76
N LEU A 195 -1.17 17.03 14.25
CA LEU A 195 -0.01 17.28 15.11
C LEU A 195 -0.18 18.61 15.85
N SER A 196 0.22 18.66 17.12
CA SER A 196 0.18 19.91 17.90
C SER A 196 1.58 20.47 18.07
N HIS A 197 1.69 21.81 18.12
CA HIS A 197 2.94 22.54 18.40
C HIS A 197 4.06 22.28 17.39
N VAL A 198 3.73 22.22 16.10
CA VAL A 198 4.72 22.01 15.03
C VAL A 198 5.61 23.25 14.91
N ASP A 199 6.93 23.06 14.88
CA ASP A 199 7.88 24.13 14.66
C ASP A 199 7.86 24.62 13.20
N SER A 200 8.13 25.91 12.99
CA SER A 200 8.18 26.53 11.66
C SER A 200 9.58 26.53 11.06
N GLU A 201 10.60 26.08 11.79
CA GLU A 201 11.96 25.86 11.31
C GLU A 201 12.01 24.84 10.16
N SER A 202 12.79 25.14 9.12
CA SER A 202 12.89 24.29 7.91
C SER A 202 13.37 22.87 8.23
N ASP A 203 14.37 22.77 9.09
CA ASP A 203 14.92 21.50 9.58
C ASP A 203 13.85 20.59 10.20
N LYS A 204 13.06 21.14 11.12
CA LYS A 204 12.00 20.40 11.83
C LYS A 204 10.87 20.02 10.88
N LEU A 205 10.52 20.89 9.93
CA LEU A 205 9.53 20.56 8.90
C LEU A 205 10.00 19.43 7.98
N ALA A 206 11.28 19.44 7.56
CA ALA A 206 11.85 18.37 6.74
C ALA A 206 11.88 17.04 7.50
N ASP A 207 12.23 17.05 8.78
CA ASP A 207 12.13 15.86 9.63
C ASP A 207 10.72 15.27 9.68
N LEU A 208 9.70 16.11 9.81
CA LEU A 208 8.32 15.68 9.83
C LEU A 208 7.91 15.03 8.50
N VAL A 209 8.42 15.54 7.37
CA VAL A 209 8.23 14.91 6.06
C VAL A 209 8.82 13.50 6.07
N PHE A 210 10.08 13.33 6.49
CA PHE A 210 10.73 12.01 6.51
C PHE A 210 10.13 11.05 7.55
N LYS A 211 9.52 11.57 8.60
CA LYS A 211 8.84 10.77 9.62
C LYS A 211 7.48 10.28 9.16
N HIS A 212 6.64 11.17 8.62
CA HIS A 212 5.22 10.85 8.38
C HIS A 212 4.89 10.45 6.95
N PHE A 213 5.62 10.93 5.95
CA PHE A 213 5.30 10.57 4.55
C PHE A 213 5.46 9.07 4.27
N PRO A 214 6.44 8.34 4.86
CA PRO A 214 6.49 6.88 4.74
C PRO A 214 5.22 6.19 5.27
N GLU A 215 4.70 6.61 6.42
CA GLU A 215 3.46 6.05 7.00
C GLU A 215 2.28 6.17 6.02
N TRP A 216 2.18 7.30 5.32
CA TRP A 216 1.15 7.49 4.29
C TRP A 216 1.40 6.64 3.04
N LYS A 217 2.66 6.40 2.65
CA LYS A 217 2.97 5.48 1.55
C LYS A 217 2.58 4.04 1.89
N ASP A 218 2.77 3.63 3.13
CA ASP A 218 2.37 2.31 3.60
C ASP A 218 0.84 2.17 3.53
N LYS A 219 0.09 3.15 4.03
CA LYS A 219 -1.38 3.21 3.89
C LYS A 219 -1.87 3.13 2.44
N ILE A 220 -1.23 3.87 1.53
CA ILE A 220 -1.57 3.81 0.10
C ILE A 220 -1.32 2.40 -0.44
N SER A 221 -0.21 1.76 -0.05
CA SER A 221 0.13 0.41 -0.48
C SER A 221 -0.88 -0.61 0.02
N GLU A 222 -1.31 -0.50 1.28
CA GLU A 222 -2.38 -1.33 1.85
C GLU A 222 -3.71 -1.16 1.11
N LEU A 223 -4.14 0.08 0.86
CA LEU A 223 -5.34 0.35 0.08
C LEU A 223 -5.24 -0.17 -1.36
N THR A 224 -4.07 -0.02 -1.98
CA THR A 224 -3.81 -0.52 -3.34
C THR A 224 -3.90 -2.03 -3.40
N ASN A 225 -3.35 -2.73 -2.41
CA ASN A 225 -3.46 -4.18 -2.28
C ASN A 225 -4.91 -4.62 -2.02
N LYS A 226 -5.66 -3.88 -1.19
CA LYS A 226 -7.09 -4.12 -0.96
C LYS A 226 -7.90 -4.00 -2.26
N LEU A 227 -7.74 -2.90 -2.99
CA LEU A 227 -8.40 -2.69 -4.29
C LEU A 227 -8.00 -3.75 -5.32
N GLY A 228 -6.70 -4.09 -5.39
CA GLY A 228 -6.18 -5.14 -6.26
C GLY A 228 -6.79 -6.50 -5.94
N SER A 229 -6.95 -6.86 -4.66
CA SER A 229 -7.57 -8.12 -4.23
C SER A 229 -9.07 -8.22 -4.58
N LEU A 230 -9.71 -7.08 -4.84
CA LEU A 230 -11.10 -7.00 -5.30
C LEU A 230 -11.19 -6.92 -6.84
N ASN A 231 -10.05 -6.84 -7.54
CA ASN A 231 -9.89 -6.56 -8.97
C ASN A 231 -10.49 -5.21 -9.40
N PHE A 232 -10.40 -4.19 -8.54
CA PHE A 232 -10.80 -2.84 -8.90
C PHE A 232 -9.62 -2.01 -9.41
N SER A 233 -9.92 -1.09 -10.32
CA SER A 233 -8.96 -0.12 -10.81
C SER A 233 -8.50 0.79 -9.69
N ILE A 234 -7.19 1.04 -9.63
CA ILE A 234 -6.59 1.95 -8.65
C ILE A 234 -6.86 3.39 -9.11
N PRO A 235 -7.49 4.24 -8.29
CA PRO A 235 -7.72 5.64 -8.65
C PRO A 235 -6.42 6.38 -8.98
N GLU A 236 -6.42 7.16 -10.06
CA GLU A 236 -5.24 7.90 -10.50
C GLU A 236 -4.75 8.91 -9.44
N GLU A 237 -5.65 9.42 -8.59
CA GLU A 237 -5.31 10.35 -7.52
C GLU A 237 -4.40 9.70 -6.47
N LEU A 238 -4.56 8.40 -6.18
CA LEU A 238 -3.68 7.67 -5.27
C LEU A 238 -2.28 7.49 -5.87
N ASN A 239 -2.20 7.23 -7.17
CA ASN A 239 -0.94 7.13 -7.88
C ASN A 239 -0.23 8.49 -7.93
N ALA A 240 -0.95 9.57 -8.22
CA ALA A 240 -0.42 10.93 -8.19
C ALA A 240 0.06 11.31 -6.78
N PHE A 241 -0.70 10.94 -5.74
CA PHE A 241 -0.33 11.17 -4.35
C PHE A 241 0.93 10.41 -3.95
N ASN A 242 1.04 9.12 -4.29
CA ASN A 242 2.24 8.34 -4.03
C ASN A 242 3.49 8.90 -4.75
N LYS A 243 3.32 9.36 -6.00
CA LYS A 243 4.40 10.04 -6.75
C LYS A 243 4.83 11.34 -6.06
N ALA A 244 3.88 12.15 -5.59
CA ALA A 244 4.18 13.38 -4.87
C ALA A 244 4.95 13.13 -3.56
N LEU A 245 4.52 12.13 -2.77
CA LEU A 245 5.24 11.73 -1.54
C LEU A 245 6.65 11.21 -1.87
N THR A 246 6.78 10.40 -2.90
CA THR A 246 8.07 9.86 -3.34
C THR A 246 9.02 10.96 -3.77
N SER A 247 8.54 11.94 -4.53
CA SER A 247 9.33 13.10 -4.95
C SER A 247 9.89 13.86 -3.74
N CYS A 248 9.12 14.00 -2.66
CA CYS A 248 9.60 14.67 -1.44
C CYS A 248 10.69 13.87 -0.72
N LEU A 249 10.65 12.54 -0.78
CA LEU A 249 11.57 11.64 -0.08
C LEU A 249 12.85 11.29 -0.85
N GLU A 250 12.91 11.59 -2.15
CA GLU A 250 14.04 11.28 -3.03
C GLU A 250 15.36 11.95 -2.63
N ASN A 251 15.31 13.18 -2.11
CA ASN A 251 16.48 13.94 -1.70
C ASN A 251 16.35 14.32 -0.23
N ARG A 252 17.38 14.03 0.56
CA ARG A 252 17.45 14.32 2.01
C ARG A 252 17.90 15.73 2.36
N GLN A 253 18.20 16.56 1.36
CA GLN A 253 18.52 17.97 1.57
C GLN A 253 17.26 18.75 1.98
N VAL A 254 17.33 19.43 3.13
CA VAL A 254 16.21 20.11 3.80
C VAL A 254 15.48 21.04 2.85
N LEU A 255 16.20 21.97 2.19
CA LEU A 255 15.58 22.96 1.32
C LEU A 255 14.88 22.31 0.11
N LYS A 256 15.51 21.34 -0.54
CA LYS A 256 14.93 20.65 -1.70
C LYS A 256 13.71 19.80 -1.34
N THR A 257 13.72 19.15 -0.18
CA THR A 257 12.55 18.43 0.34
C THR A 257 11.38 19.39 0.51
N LEU A 258 11.60 20.53 1.16
CA LEU A 258 10.53 21.50 1.44
C LEU A 258 10.04 22.21 0.17
N GLU A 259 10.90 22.47 -0.80
CA GLU A 259 10.48 22.99 -2.11
C GLU A 259 9.56 22.02 -2.84
N ARG A 260 9.92 20.73 -2.87
CA ARG A 260 9.11 19.68 -3.50
C ARG A 260 7.79 19.50 -2.75
N PHE A 261 7.83 19.62 -1.43
CA PHE A 261 6.63 19.58 -0.61
C PHE A 261 5.71 20.78 -0.92
N LYS A 262 6.26 22.00 -0.97
CA LYS A 262 5.53 23.22 -1.36
C LYS A 262 4.87 23.07 -2.74
N ARG A 263 5.62 22.59 -3.75
CA ARG A 263 5.10 22.39 -5.12
C ARG A 263 3.92 21.41 -5.16
N ASN A 264 3.93 20.41 -4.28
CA ASN A 264 2.92 19.35 -4.25
C ASN A 264 1.90 19.50 -3.09
N LEU A 265 1.88 20.63 -2.38
CA LEU A 265 1.12 20.78 -1.14
C LEU A 265 -0.37 20.50 -1.31
N ASP A 266 -1.00 21.10 -2.33
CA ASP A 266 -2.43 20.92 -2.59
C ASP A 266 -2.78 19.49 -2.98
N LEU A 267 -1.90 18.84 -3.76
CA LEU A 267 -2.06 17.45 -4.17
C LEU A 267 -1.95 16.53 -2.96
N ILE A 268 -0.96 16.74 -2.10
CA ILE A 268 -0.76 15.99 -0.86
C ILE A 268 -1.94 16.16 0.10
N LYS A 269 -2.45 17.39 0.26
CA LYS A 269 -3.62 17.67 1.11
C LYS A 269 -4.89 16.96 0.62
N LYS A 270 -5.14 17.00 -0.69
CA LYS A 270 -6.25 16.25 -1.30
C LYS A 270 -6.06 14.74 -1.18
N GLY A 271 -4.84 14.26 -1.39
CA GLY A 271 -4.46 12.84 -1.27
C GLY A 271 -4.70 12.29 0.13
N VAL A 272 -4.26 13.00 1.18
CA VAL A 272 -4.51 12.62 2.59
C VAL A 272 -6.01 12.53 2.88
N SER A 273 -6.79 13.53 2.46
CA SER A 273 -8.24 13.53 2.65
C SER A 273 -8.90 12.35 1.94
N ARG A 274 -8.45 12.04 0.72
CA ARG A 274 -8.95 10.94 -0.10
C ARG A 274 -8.62 9.56 0.48
N VAL A 275 -7.40 9.38 0.99
CA VAL A 275 -7.00 8.13 1.66
C VAL A 275 -7.87 7.90 2.90
N LYS A 276 -8.08 8.93 3.74
CA LYS A 276 -8.95 8.82 4.91
C LYS A 276 -10.39 8.45 4.53
N GLU A 277 -10.95 9.10 3.50
CA GLU A 277 -12.29 8.79 2.99
C GLU A 277 -12.38 7.34 2.49
N LEU A 278 -11.37 6.87 1.75
CA LEU A 278 -11.34 5.50 1.25
C LEU A 278 -11.15 4.47 2.37
N GLU A 279 -10.32 4.75 3.37
CA GLU A 279 -10.17 3.88 4.56
C GLU A 279 -11.49 3.74 5.32
N GLU A 280 -12.26 4.82 5.43
CA GLU A 280 -13.57 4.81 6.11
C GLU A 280 -14.63 4.03 5.31
N ILE A 281 -14.70 4.26 4.00
CA ILE A 281 -15.68 3.59 3.13
C ILE A 281 -15.32 2.10 2.94
N LEU A 282 -14.05 1.78 2.68
CA LEU A 282 -13.55 0.42 2.48
C LEU A 282 -13.16 -0.24 3.81
N ASN A 283 -14.10 -0.26 4.74
CA ASN A 283 -13.98 -1.06 5.95
C ASN A 283 -14.16 -2.57 5.66
N GLU A 284 -13.86 -3.41 6.65
CA GLU A 284 -13.93 -4.88 6.50
C GLU A 284 -15.33 -5.39 6.14
N ASN A 285 -16.39 -4.70 6.56
CA ASN A 285 -17.76 -5.10 6.24
C ASN A 285 -18.08 -4.79 4.77
N THR A 286 -17.74 -3.58 4.30
CA THR A 286 -17.87 -3.21 2.88
C THR A 286 -17.09 -4.17 1.99
N GLU A 287 -15.87 -4.56 2.39
CA GLU A 287 -15.07 -5.53 1.66
C GLU A 287 -15.77 -6.90 1.53
N LYS A 288 -16.27 -7.43 2.66
CA LYS A 288 -17.02 -8.71 2.66
C LYS A 288 -18.24 -8.64 1.75
N GLU A 289 -19.01 -7.56 1.81
CA GLU A 289 -20.20 -7.38 1.00
C GLU A 289 -19.86 -7.28 -0.50
N LEU A 290 -18.82 -6.53 -0.88
CA LEU A 290 -18.36 -6.45 -2.28
C LEU A 290 -17.85 -7.80 -2.80
N ARG A 291 -17.14 -8.58 -1.98
CA ARG A 291 -16.72 -9.95 -2.33
C ARG A 291 -17.91 -10.87 -2.54
N GLN A 292 -18.96 -10.74 -1.72
CA GLN A 292 -20.19 -11.51 -1.88
C GLN A 292 -20.90 -11.15 -3.19
N LEU A 293 -21.07 -9.87 -3.50
CA LEU A 293 -21.67 -9.43 -4.77
C LEU A 293 -20.91 -9.98 -5.98
N LYS A 294 -19.58 -9.95 -5.93
CA LYS A 294 -18.74 -10.53 -6.98
C LYS A 294 -18.89 -12.05 -7.08
N SER A 295 -18.96 -12.76 -5.96
CA SER A 295 -19.18 -14.21 -5.93
C SER A 295 -20.52 -14.61 -6.57
N ILE A 296 -21.57 -13.80 -6.37
CA ILE A 296 -22.88 -14.02 -7.02
C ILE A 296 -22.73 -13.94 -8.54
N LEU A 297 -22.04 -12.91 -9.06
CA LEU A 297 -21.78 -12.77 -10.50
C LEU A 297 -20.91 -13.91 -11.04
N GLU A 298 -19.81 -14.24 -10.36
CA GLU A 298 -18.83 -15.20 -10.87
C GLU A 298 -19.32 -16.65 -10.79
N VAL A 299 -20.23 -16.97 -9.87
CA VAL A 299 -20.67 -18.34 -9.62
C VAL A 299 -22.15 -18.55 -9.91
N GLN A 300 -23.06 -17.81 -9.25
CA GLN A 300 -24.50 -18.07 -9.39
C GLN A 300 -25.03 -17.65 -10.76
N VAL A 301 -24.65 -16.47 -11.24
CA VAL A 301 -25.07 -15.99 -12.57
C VAL A 301 -24.51 -16.88 -13.67
N LYS A 302 -23.21 -17.23 -13.64
CA LYS A 302 -22.63 -18.15 -14.63
C LYS A 302 -23.32 -19.52 -14.64
N GLN A 303 -23.70 -20.05 -13.47
CA GLN A 303 -24.44 -21.30 -13.41
C GLN A 303 -25.86 -21.18 -13.99
N LEU A 304 -26.55 -20.05 -13.76
CA LEU A 304 -27.86 -19.77 -14.36
C LEU A 304 -27.79 -19.63 -15.88
N GLU A 305 -26.75 -18.97 -16.39
CA GLU A 305 -26.46 -18.86 -17.83
C GLU A 305 -26.24 -20.23 -18.46
N GLN A 306 -25.45 -21.10 -17.83
CA GLN A 306 -25.19 -22.47 -18.31
C GLN A 306 -26.45 -23.32 -18.45
N VAL A 307 -27.45 -23.10 -17.59
CA VAL A 307 -28.72 -23.83 -17.66
C VAL A 307 -29.80 -23.13 -18.49
N GLY A 308 -29.55 -21.89 -18.93
CA GLY A 308 -30.46 -21.09 -19.73
C GLY A 308 -31.57 -20.38 -18.95
N GLU A 309 -31.45 -20.26 -17.62
CA GLU A 309 -32.49 -19.74 -16.71
C GLU A 309 -32.23 -18.27 -16.30
N GLU A 310 -31.42 -17.53 -17.06
CA GLU A 310 -31.00 -16.16 -16.76
C GLU A 310 -32.10 -15.10 -17.02
N SER A 311 -33.08 -15.42 -17.87
CA SER A 311 -34.07 -14.48 -18.43
C SER A 311 -34.80 -13.64 -17.39
N ASN A 312 -35.16 -14.21 -16.24
CA ASN A 312 -35.88 -13.52 -15.17
C ASN A 312 -35.02 -12.52 -14.40
N VAL A 313 -33.68 -12.62 -14.50
CA VAL A 313 -32.75 -11.84 -13.68
C VAL A 313 -31.78 -10.98 -14.49
N LYS A 314 -31.84 -11.05 -15.82
CA LYS A 314 -31.03 -10.28 -16.77
C LYS A 314 -30.83 -8.81 -16.39
N GLN A 315 -31.90 -8.09 -16.05
CA GLN A 315 -31.80 -6.66 -15.72
C GLN A 315 -31.01 -6.41 -14.42
N ALA A 316 -31.18 -7.27 -13.42
CA ALA A 316 -30.45 -7.16 -12.16
C ALA A 316 -28.98 -7.56 -12.34
N VAL A 317 -28.69 -8.58 -13.16
CA VAL A 317 -27.32 -8.97 -13.54
C VAL A 317 -26.60 -7.82 -14.22
N VAL A 318 -27.20 -7.22 -15.26
CA VAL A 318 -26.61 -6.09 -16.00
C VAL A 318 -26.35 -4.89 -15.08
N SER A 319 -27.29 -4.59 -14.19
CA SER A 319 -27.13 -3.48 -13.24
C SER A 319 -25.97 -3.72 -12.27
N LEU A 320 -25.86 -4.95 -11.74
CA LEU A 320 -24.78 -5.35 -10.84
C LEU A 320 -23.41 -5.35 -11.55
N GLU A 321 -23.34 -5.88 -12.78
CA GLU A 321 -22.10 -5.87 -13.57
C GLU A 321 -21.63 -4.46 -13.91
N ASN A 322 -22.54 -3.59 -14.36
CA ASN A 322 -22.21 -2.21 -14.73
C ASN A 322 -21.67 -1.45 -13.52
N HIS A 323 -22.25 -1.67 -12.35
CA HIS A 323 -21.76 -1.03 -11.13
C HIS A 323 -20.38 -1.56 -10.71
N MET A 324 -20.16 -2.87 -10.78
CA MET A 324 -18.87 -3.48 -10.45
C MET A 324 -17.74 -3.07 -11.41
N LYS A 325 -18.09 -2.67 -12.65
CA LYS A 325 -17.16 -2.11 -13.65
C LYS A 325 -17.00 -0.59 -13.56
N SER A 326 -17.74 0.09 -12.68
CA SER A 326 -17.65 1.54 -12.52
C SER A 326 -16.33 1.98 -11.89
N GLU A 327 -16.02 3.28 -11.95
CA GLU A 327 -14.80 3.85 -11.34
C GLU A 327 -14.82 3.82 -9.80
N SER A 328 -15.99 3.65 -9.17
CA SER A 328 -16.10 3.55 -7.71
C SER A 328 -17.14 2.53 -7.24
N PRO A 329 -16.89 1.21 -7.44
CA PRO A 329 -17.84 0.15 -7.08
C PRO A 329 -18.15 0.02 -5.59
N TRP A 330 -17.33 0.64 -4.75
CA TRP A 330 -17.52 0.69 -3.30
C TRP A 330 -18.48 1.80 -2.84
N ARG A 331 -18.93 2.68 -3.73
CA ARG A 331 -19.92 3.72 -3.40
C ARG A 331 -21.31 3.25 -3.79
N ALA A 332 -22.30 3.51 -2.94
CA ALA A 332 -23.71 3.18 -3.20
C ALA A 332 -24.00 1.69 -3.48
N TYR A 333 -23.09 0.79 -3.12
CA TYR A 333 -23.28 -0.65 -3.31
C TYR A 333 -24.46 -1.20 -2.48
N ALA A 334 -24.85 -0.51 -1.41
CA ALA A 334 -26.02 -0.85 -0.58
C ALA A 334 -27.32 -0.88 -1.40
N ASP A 335 -27.44 -0.03 -2.42
CA ASP A 335 -28.62 0.04 -3.29
C ASP A 335 -28.76 -1.19 -4.19
N LEU A 336 -27.69 -1.99 -4.31
CA LEU A 336 -27.65 -3.21 -5.13
C LEU A 336 -27.99 -4.46 -4.34
N LYS A 337 -28.07 -4.39 -3.01
CA LYS A 337 -28.46 -5.53 -2.16
C LYS A 337 -29.79 -6.16 -2.60
N PRO A 338 -30.86 -5.39 -2.90
CA PRO A 338 -32.11 -5.98 -3.38
C PRO A 338 -31.97 -6.69 -4.73
N MET A 339 -31.06 -6.23 -5.59
CA MET A 339 -30.81 -6.84 -6.90
C MET A 339 -30.03 -8.15 -6.75
N ALA A 340 -29.05 -8.18 -5.86
CA ALA A 340 -28.30 -9.38 -5.50
C ALA A 340 -29.20 -10.44 -4.83
N GLU A 341 -30.08 -10.03 -3.92
CA GLU A 341 -31.07 -10.90 -3.28
C GLU A 341 -32.03 -11.52 -4.30
N LYS A 342 -32.46 -10.76 -5.32
CA LYS A 342 -33.27 -11.30 -6.43
C LYS A 342 -32.54 -12.41 -7.20
N ILE A 343 -31.24 -12.24 -7.48
CA ILE A 343 -30.41 -13.26 -8.14
C ILE A 343 -30.29 -14.50 -7.26
N GLN A 344 -29.98 -14.32 -5.98
CA GLN A 344 -29.87 -15.44 -5.04
C GLN A 344 -31.19 -16.20 -4.89
N MET A 345 -32.31 -15.50 -4.76
CA MET A 345 -33.63 -16.13 -4.66
C MET A 345 -33.96 -16.94 -5.92
N HIS A 346 -33.72 -16.38 -7.11
CA HIS A 346 -33.96 -17.10 -8.37
C HIS A 346 -33.03 -18.31 -8.52
N TYR A 347 -31.78 -18.19 -8.11
CA TYR A 347 -30.83 -19.31 -8.06
C TYR A 347 -31.33 -20.45 -7.15
N LYS A 348 -31.74 -20.12 -5.91
CA LYS A 348 -32.29 -21.10 -4.96
C LYS A 348 -33.56 -21.78 -5.49
N GLN A 349 -34.46 -21.00 -6.08
CA GLN A 349 -35.70 -21.53 -6.70
C GLN A 349 -35.40 -22.49 -7.85
N THR A 350 -34.45 -22.14 -8.73
CA THR A 350 -34.01 -23.00 -9.84
C THR A 350 -33.40 -24.29 -9.33
N ARG A 351 -32.55 -24.20 -8.30
CA ARG A 351 -31.90 -25.36 -7.66
C ARG A 351 -32.94 -26.29 -7.03
N LYS A 352 -33.91 -25.73 -6.31
CA LYS A 352 -35.04 -26.47 -5.72
C LYS A 352 -35.87 -27.19 -6.78
N LEU A 353 -36.18 -26.51 -7.89
CA LEU A 353 -36.91 -27.10 -9.01
C LEU A 353 -36.17 -28.31 -9.59
N TYR A 354 -34.86 -28.22 -9.80
CA TYR A 354 -34.09 -29.35 -10.32
C TYR A 354 -33.95 -30.49 -9.30
N LYS A 355 -33.82 -30.17 -8.01
CA LYS A 355 -33.87 -31.19 -6.93
C LYS A 355 -35.19 -31.95 -6.93
N GLN A 356 -36.32 -31.24 -7.06
CA GLN A 356 -37.64 -31.87 -7.14
C GLN A 356 -37.76 -32.76 -8.38
N LYS A 357 -37.36 -32.28 -9.56
CA LYS A 357 -37.36 -33.09 -10.79
C LYS A 357 -36.51 -34.36 -10.67
N GLN A 358 -35.36 -34.27 -10.03
CA GLN A 358 -34.49 -35.41 -9.77
C GLN A 358 -35.15 -36.41 -8.81
N GLN A 359 -35.81 -35.93 -7.75
CA GLN A 359 -36.55 -36.78 -6.81
C GLN A 359 -37.74 -37.49 -7.47
N ASP A 360 -38.54 -36.74 -8.23
CA ASP A 360 -39.69 -37.29 -8.96
C ASP A 360 -39.26 -38.37 -9.97
N GLU A 361 -38.15 -38.14 -10.69
CA GLU A 361 -37.60 -39.11 -11.61
C GLU A 361 -37.07 -40.36 -10.87
N LEU A 362 -36.35 -40.19 -9.75
CA LEU A 362 -35.89 -41.31 -8.94
C LEU A 362 -37.06 -42.18 -8.47
N ASP A 363 -38.11 -41.56 -7.92
CA ASP A 363 -39.27 -42.28 -7.39
C ASP A 363 -40.05 -43.00 -8.50
N ASN A 364 -40.17 -42.36 -9.68
CA ASN A 364 -40.77 -42.99 -10.86
C ASN A 364 -39.95 -44.21 -11.34
N GLN A 365 -38.64 -44.07 -11.50
CA GLN A 365 -37.78 -45.16 -11.97
C GLN A 365 -37.69 -46.33 -10.98
N LEU A 366 -37.58 -46.06 -9.68
CA LEU A 366 -37.64 -47.10 -8.65
C LEU A 366 -39.00 -47.83 -8.65
N SER A 367 -40.08 -47.11 -8.92
CA SER A 367 -41.42 -47.72 -9.04
C SER A 367 -41.51 -48.61 -10.29
N GLN A 368 -40.94 -48.19 -11.43
CA GLN A 368 -40.93 -48.99 -12.66
C GLN A 368 -40.19 -50.33 -12.49
N ILE A 369 -39.03 -50.33 -11.81
CA ILE A 369 -38.29 -51.57 -11.54
C ILE A 369 -39.09 -52.50 -10.61
N LYS A 370 -39.71 -51.95 -9.56
CA LYS A 370 -40.53 -52.73 -8.63
C LYS A 370 -41.79 -53.33 -9.26
N LEU A 371 -42.30 -52.72 -10.32
CA LEU A 371 -43.47 -53.23 -11.06
C LEU A 371 -43.11 -54.40 -12.00
N ARG A 372 -41.82 -54.68 -12.21
CA ARG A 372 -41.40 -55.81 -13.04
C ARG A 372 -41.67 -57.13 -12.28
N PRO A 373 -42.40 -58.10 -12.87
CA PRO A 373 -42.68 -59.37 -12.22
C PRO A 373 -41.39 -60.10 -11.83
N ASP A 374 -40.44 -60.16 -12.76
CA ASP A 374 -39.14 -60.81 -12.57
C ASP A 374 -38.29 -60.19 -11.43
N PHE A 375 -38.58 -58.95 -11.02
CA PHE A 375 -37.89 -58.32 -9.89
C PHE A 375 -38.35 -58.89 -8.55
N ALA A 376 -39.63 -59.28 -8.44
CA ALA A 376 -40.19 -59.87 -7.22
C ALA A 376 -39.63 -61.26 -6.92
N ASP A 377 -39.19 -61.97 -7.98
CA ASP A 377 -38.64 -63.33 -7.90
C ASP A 377 -37.14 -63.36 -7.49
N LEU A 378 -36.47 -62.21 -7.50
CA LEU A 378 -35.07 -62.09 -7.06
C LEU A 378 -34.91 -62.20 -5.53
N GLU A 379 -33.75 -62.68 -5.08
CA GLU A 379 -33.36 -62.65 -3.67
C GLU A 379 -33.26 -61.21 -3.13
N ILE A 380 -33.57 -61.02 -1.85
CA ILE A 380 -33.65 -59.70 -1.19
C ILE A 380 -32.33 -58.91 -1.31
N ASP A 381 -31.18 -59.56 -1.18
CA ASP A 381 -29.87 -58.91 -1.29
C ASP A 381 -29.63 -58.38 -2.72
N LYS A 382 -29.99 -59.17 -3.74
CA LYS A 382 -29.88 -58.79 -5.16
C LYS A 382 -30.87 -57.69 -5.53
N GLN A 383 -32.08 -57.71 -4.99
CA GLN A 383 -33.05 -56.61 -5.12
C GLN A 383 -32.48 -55.30 -4.56
N GLN A 384 -31.82 -55.37 -3.40
CA GLN A 384 -31.23 -54.20 -2.76
C GLN A 384 -30.06 -53.64 -3.58
N ASP A 385 -29.20 -54.49 -4.14
CA ASP A 385 -28.08 -54.08 -4.99
C ASP A 385 -28.54 -53.33 -6.25
N VAL A 386 -29.57 -53.84 -6.92
CA VAL A 386 -30.16 -53.19 -8.11
C VAL A 386 -30.74 -51.81 -7.74
N LEU A 387 -31.50 -51.70 -6.66
CA LEU A 387 -32.07 -50.41 -6.24
C LEU A 387 -30.97 -49.44 -5.77
N GLN A 388 -29.89 -49.94 -5.16
CA GLN A 388 -28.77 -49.12 -4.72
C GLN A 388 -27.97 -48.56 -5.90
N SER A 389 -27.88 -49.28 -7.03
CA SER A 389 -27.22 -48.79 -8.24
C SER A 389 -27.81 -47.47 -8.74
N ILE A 390 -29.14 -47.31 -8.65
CA ILE A 390 -29.86 -46.10 -9.05
C ILE A 390 -29.76 -45.01 -7.98
N ARG A 391 -29.92 -45.38 -6.71
CA ARG A 391 -29.80 -44.43 -5.59
C ARG A 391 -28.42 -43.79 -5.49
N LYS A 392 -27.35 -44.48 -5.90
CA LYS A 392 -25.98 -43.93 -5.92
C LYS A 392 -25.83 -42.73 -6.86
N VAL A 393 -26.68 -42.60 -7.88
CA VAL A 393 -26.64 -41.50 -8.85
C VAL A 393 -27.39 -40.26 -8.33
N PHE A 394 -28.21 -40.43 -7.30
CA PHE A 394 -28.90 -39.33 -6.65
C PHE A 394 -27.90 -38.41 -5.95
N LEU A 395 -27.94 -37.13 -6.32
CA LEU A 395 -27.22 -36.06 -5.65
C LEU A 395 -28.11 -35.50 -4.53
N ASP A 396 -27.70 -35.67 -3.28
CA ASP A 396 -28.31 -34.92 -2.18
C ASP A 396 -27.73 -33.51 -2.18
N VAL A 397 -28.61 -32.53 -2.42
CA VAL A 397 -28.24 -31.15 -2.67
C VAL A 397 -28.99 -30.22 -1.73
N ASP A 398 -28.27 -29.33 -1.06
CA ASP A 398 -28.84 -28.21 -0.32
C ASP A 398 -29.21 -27.07 -1.29
N GLU A 399 -30.34 -26.41 -1.04
CA GLU A 399 -30.85 -25.26 -1.79
C GLU A 399 -29.90 -24.05 -1.67
N ASP A 400 -29.18 -23.93 -0.55
CA ASP A 400 -28.23 -22.84 -0.28
C ASP A 400 -26.81 -23.13 -0.78
N ALA A 401 -26.51 -24.38 -1.14
CA ALA A 401 -25.19 -24.76 -1.61
C ALA A 401 -24.90 -24.24 -3.02
N VAL A 402 -23.63 -23.94 -3.28
CA VAL A 402 -23.15 -23.50 -4.60
C VAL A 402 -22.57 -24.66 -5.41
N GLN A 403 -22.25 -25.76 -4.74
CA GLN A 403 -21.79 -27.04 -5.30
C GLN A 403 -22.70 -28.18 -4.82
N PRO A 404 -23.00 -29.18 -5.67
CA PRO A 404 -22.65 -29.30 -7.09
C PRO A 404 -23.28 -28.20 -7.96
N GLY A 405 -22.72 -27.93 -9.14
CA GLY A 405 -23.22 -26.87 -10.04
C GLY A 405 -24.58 -27.20 -10.68
N LEU A 406 -25.37 -26.17 -11.03
CA LEU A 406 -26.74 -26.33 -11.55
C LEU A 406 -26.84 -27.23 -12.79
N LEU A 407 -25.86 -27.19 -13.70
CA LEU A 407 -25.83 -28.04 -14.90
C LEU A 407 -25.82 -29.53 -14.53
N LEU A 408 -25.06 -29.90 -13.50
CA LEU A 408 -24.98 -31.29 -13.05
C LEU A 408 -26.32 -31.78 -12.50
N ILE A 409 -26.98 -30.93 -11.70
CA ILE A 409 -28.30 -31.24 -11.11
C ILE A 409 -29.36 -31.31 -12.23
N LYS A 410 -29.30 -30.42 -13.23
CA LYS A 410 -30.18 -30.46 -14.40
C LYS A 410 -30.06 -31.77 -15.19
N GLN A 411 -28.86 -32.33 -15.28
CA GLN A 411 -28.58 -33.60 -15.97
C GLN A 411 -28.86 -34.85 -15.11
N ALA A 412 -29.09 -34.69 -13.80
CA ALA A 412 -29.27 -35.82 -12.90
C ALA A 412 -30.46 -36.73 -13.27
N PRO A 413 -31.64 -36.23 -13.70
CA PRO A 413 -32.73 -37.08 -14.17
C PRO A 413 -32.34 -38.01 -15.33
N ASP A 414 -31.58 -37.52 -16.31
CA ASP A 414 -31.14 -38.35 -17.44
C ASP A 414 -30.16 -39.43 -16.98
N ARG A 415 -29.24 -39.10 -16.06
CA ARG A 415 -28.33 -40.08 -15.46
C ARG A 415 -29.07 -41.14 -14.64
N ILE A 416 -30.16 -40.77 -13.97
CA ILE A 416 -31.02 -41.72 -13.25
C ILE A 416 -31.68 -42.67 -14.26
N ARG A 417 -32.14 -42.19 -15.43
CA ARG A 417 -32.68 -43.05 -16.49
C ARG A 417 -31.64 -43.98 -17.09
N ASP A 418 -30.42 -43.50 -17.30
CA ASP A 418 -29.30 -44.32 -17.78
C ASP A 418 -28.97 -45.42 -16.77
N ALA A 419 -28.86 -45.06 -15.48
CA ALA A 419 -28.63 -46.02 -14.40
C ALA A 419 -29.78 -47.02 -14.24
N THR A 420 -31.02 -46.59 -14.50
CA THR A 420 -32.19 -47.50 -14.52
C THR A 420 -32.08 -48.49 -15.69
N SER A 421 -31.64 -48.02 -16.86
CA SER A 421 -31.40 -48.90 -18.02
C SER A 421 -30.30 -49.93 -17.73
N GLU A 422 -29.26 -49.55 -17.00
CA GLU A 422 -28.22 -50.46 -16.51
C GLU A 422 -28.77 -51.43 -15.46
N ALA A 423 -29.58 -50.96 -14.53
CA ALA A 423 -30.25 -51.77 -13.53
C ALA A 423 -31.16 -52.84 -14.16
N HIS A 424 -31.88 -52.50 -15.24
CA HIS A 424 -32.66 -53.47 -16.01
C HIS A 424 -31.77 -54.56 -16.63
N ARG A 425 -30.63 -54.19 -17.20
CA ARG A 425 -29.65 -55.17 -17.73
C ARG A 425 -29.04 -56.04 -16.63
N LEU A 426 -28.82 -55.47 -15.44
CA LEU A 426 -28.34 -56.24 -14.28
C LEU A 426 -29.38 -57.27 -13.85
N ILE A 427 -30.67 -56.92 -13.81
CA ILE A 427 -31.75 -57.88 -13.55
C ILE A 427 -31.71 -59.00 -14.61
N ASP A 428 -31.63 -58.66 -15.89
CA ASP A 428 -31.60 -59.66 -16.97
C ASP A 428 -30.39 -60.60 -16.86
N ASN A 429 -29.22 -60.07 -16.52
CA ASN A 429 -28.02 -60.88 -16.30
C ASN A 429 -28.17 -61.81 -15.09
N ILE A 430 -28.70 -61.31 -13.97
CA ILE A 430 -28.90 -62.11 -12.75
C ILE A 430 -29.88 -63.26 -13.00
N LEU A 431 -30.96 -63.00 -13.74
CA LEU A 431 -31.94 -64.03 -14.10
C LEU A 431 -31.30 -65.09 -15.02
N ASN A 432 -30.57 -64.66 -16.05
CA ASN A 432 -29.86 -65.57 -16.96
C ASN A 432 -28.75 -66.39 -16.26
N GLU A 433 -28.13 -65.85 -15.20
CA GLU A 433 -27.14 -66.56 -14.37
C GLU A 433 -27.80 -67.56 -13.41
N GLN A 434 -28.94 -67.21 -12.79
CA GLN A 434 -29.71 -68.13 -11.95
C GLN A 434 -30.27 -69.31 -12.77
N ASP A 435 -30.78 -69.04 -13.96
CA ASP A 435 -31.26 -70.04 -14.91
C ASP A 435 -30.16 -70.96 -15.45
N ALA A 436 -28.88 -70.54 -15.38
CA ALA A 436 -27.73 -71.35 -15.78
C ALA A 436 -27.22 -72.29 -14.67
N ASP A 437 -27.45 -71.94 -13.40
CA ASP A 437 -27.12 -72.81 -12.26
C ASP A 437 -28.22 -73.87 -12.01
N ASP A 438 -29.48 -73.60 -12.37
CA ASP A 438 -30.64 -74.52 -12.25
C ASP A 438 -30.81 -75.50 -13.44
N ASN A 439 -29.69 -75.91 -14.07
CA ASN A 439 -29.63 -76.82 -15.23
C ASN A 439 -30.01 -78.30 -14.93
N GLU A 440 -30.94 -78.56 -14.02
CA GLU A 440 -31.54 -79.89 -13.76
C GLU A 440 -33.08 -79.92 -13.99
N THR A 441 -33.63 -79.04 -14.83
CA THR A 441 -35.07 -79.07 -15.18
C THR A 441 -35.33 -79.37 -16.66
N GLU A 442 -36.28 -80.27 -16.96
CA GLU A 442 -36.60 -80.83 -18.30
C GLU A 442 -37.11 -79.81 -19.36
N PHE A 443 -37.28 -78.54 -18.99
CA PHE A 443 -37.63 -77.45 -19.89
C PHE A 443 -36.64 -76.29 -19.68
N PRO A 444 -35.89 -75.85 -20.71
CA PRO A 444 -34.98 -74.72 -20.55
C PRO A 444 -35.78 -73.46 -20.17
N PRO A 445 -35.43 -72.77 -19.08
CA PRO A 445 -36.08 -71.51 -18.73
C PRO A 445 -35.81 -70.45 -19.80
N ALA A 446 -36.77 -69.52 -19.94
CA ALA A 446 -36.80 -68.54 -21.02
C ALA A 446 -35.69 -67.50 -20.84
N LYS A 447 -34.60 -67.64 -21.60
CA LYS A 447 -33.51 -66.64 -21.62
C LYS A 447 -34.04 -65.26 -22.01
N VAL A 448 -33.76 -64.27 -21.18
CA VAL A 448 -34.11 -62.88 -21.45
C VAL A 448 -32.99 -62.25 -22.28
N GLU A 449 -33.22 -62.08 -23.59
CA GLU A 449 -32.28 -61.40 -24.48
C GLU A 449 -32.79 -60.02 -24.92
N VAL A 450 -31.90 -59.03 -24.85
CA VAL A 450 -32.19 -57.65 -25.29
C VAL A 450 -32.10 -57.57 -26.82
N ILE A 451 -33.26 -57.55 -27.48
CA ILE A 451 -33.34 -57.37 -28.94
C ILE A 451 -33.25 -55.88 -29.28
N LYS A 452 -32.17 -55.46 -29.97
CA LYS A 452 -32.06 -54.10 -30.52
C LYS A 452 -33.04 -53.91 -31.69
N LEU A 453 -34.09 -53.15 -31.42
CA LEU A 453 -35.06 -52.71 -32.42
C LEU A 453 -34.59 -51.35 -32.94
N ASP A 454 -33.88 -51.30 -34.08
CA ASP A 454 -33.39 -50.07 -34.73
C ASP A 454 -34.56 -49.20 -35.27
N LEU A 455 -35.38 -48.68 -34.36
CA LEU A 455 -36.62 -47.94 -34.62
C LEU A 455 -36.46 -46.42 -34.44
N LEU A 456 -35.35 -45.96 -33.85
CA LEU A 456 -35.09 -44.53 -33.68
C LEU A 456 -34.82 -43.86 -35.04
N ASN A 457 -35.45 -42.70 -35.27
CA ASN A 457 -35.34 -41.84 -36.48
C ASN A 457 -35.91 -42.41 -37.79
N ARG A 458 -36.88 -43.34 -37.74
CA ARG A 458 -37.56 -43.85 -38.95
C ARG A 458 -39.05 -43.52 -38.95
N ILE A 459 -39.52 -42.94 -40.06
CA ILE A 459 -40.93 -42.62 -40.28
C ILE A 459 -41.59 -43.81 -40.98
N ILE A 460 -42.41 -44.57 -40.26
CA ILE A 460 -43.23 -45.64 -40.85
C ILE A 460 -44.40 -44.99 -41.57
N SER A 461 -44.36 -44.98 -42.90
CA SER A 461 -45.31 -44.17 -43.69
C SER A 461 -46.53 -44.98 -44.16
N ASN A 462 -46.47 -46.32 -44.15
CA ASN A 462 -47.52 -47.19 -44.68
C ASN A 462 -47.78 -48.44 -43.82
N GLN A 463 -49.03 -48.92 -43.81
CA GLN A 463 -49.46 -50.11 -43.05
C GLN A 463 -48.68 -51.38 -43.42
N LYS A 464 -48.33 -51.57 -44.71
CA LYS A 464 -47.51 -52.71 -45.15
C LYS A 464 -46.09 -52.69 -44.59
N GLU A 465 -45.53 -51.50 -44.36
CA GLU A 465 -44.19 -51.33 -43.80
C GLU A 465 -44.17 -51.66 -42.30
N LEU A 466 -45.25 -51.32 -41.58
CA LEU A 466 -45.47 -51.73 -40.19
C LEU A 466 -45.57 -53.27 -40.09
N GLU A 467 -46.38 -53.91 -40.93
CA GLU A 467 -46.59 -55.36 -40.93
C GLU A 467 -45.30 -56.13 -41.26
N GLN A 468 -44.49 -55.66 -42.21
CA GLN A 468 -43.18 -56.26 -42.53
C GLN A 468 -42.18 -56.14 -41.37
N ARG A 469 -42.28 -55.08 -40.56
CA ARG A 469 -41.39 -54.90 -39.40
C ARG A 469 -41.86 -55.75 -38.23
N LEU A 470 -43.16 -55.86 -38.01
CA LEU A 470 -43.72 -56.78 -37.02
C LEU A 470 -43.38 -58.23 -37.36
N SER A 471 -43.41 -58.62 -38.64
CA SER A 471 -42.98 -59.97 -39.04
C SER A 471 -41.47 -60.19 -38.88
N SER A 472 -40.63 -59.19 -39.20
CA SER A 472 -39.18 -59.27 -38.94
C SER A 472 -38.85 -59.32 -37.43
N LEU A 473 -39.61 -58.61 -36.60
CA LEU A 473 -39.49 -58.66 -35.14
C LEU A 473 -39.93 -60.03 -34.63
N LYS A 474 -41.04 -60.56 -35.12
CA LYS A 474 -41.53 -61.90 -34.81
C LYS A 474 -40.52 -62.99 -35.19
N GLU A 475 -39.88 -62.88 -36.34
CA GLU A 475 -38.80 -63.80 -36.73
C GLU A 475 -37.57 -63.69 -35.83
N LYS A 476 -37.19 -62.49 -35.38
CA LYS A 476 -36.06 -62.30 -34.46
C LYS A 476 -36.37 -62.84 -33.06
N CYS A 477 -37.61 -62.72 -32.60
CA CYS A 477 -38.07 -63.28 -31.32
C CYS A 477 -38.26 -64.81 -31.33
N LEU A 478 -38.38 -65.44 -32.51
CA LEU A 478 -38.60 -66.89 -32.67
C LEU A 478 -37.33 -67.67 -33.04
N LYS A 479 -36.23 -66.98 -33.38
CA LYS A 479 -34.96 -67.60 -33.79
C LYS A 479 -34.02 -67.92 -32.63
N ASN A 480 -34.35 -67.45 -31.43
CA ASN A 480 -33.71 -67.76 -30.16
C ASN A 480 -34.75 -68.42 -29.26
#